data_AF-A0A0F8SDV3-F1
#
_entry.id   AF-A0A0F8SDV3-F1
#
_cell.length_a   1.000
_cell.length_b   1.000
_cell.length_c   1.000
_cell.angle_alpha   90.00
_cell.angle_beta   90.00
_cell.angle_gamma   90.00
#
_symmetry.space_group_name_H-M   'P 1'
#
loop_
_entity.id
_entity.type
_entity.pdbx_description
1 polymer ?
#
loop_
_entity_poly.entity_id
_entity_poly.type
_entity_poly.pdbx_seq_one_letter_code
_entity_poly.pdbx_strand_id
1 'polypeptide(L)'
;MKINTWFGVLEIGSKGEVLASDSFPKDIRELALRSLSLRDSRQNLPPEGFDLKAAAIECKFVDSLSEYYSLLHEVTLEAAKHQVSEALTPDQRIVQAVEALDDINETTNSLSERLFEWYGGYFPESGLNGEALALFIVKYGSRENVTPDDPLYLKARDSMGAKLEAADEVLLKGFAENVCSLYERRKQIEAYIESSMEILAPNLTITAGPMLGARLISIAGSLEKLAAFPSSTIQVIGASKALFKHLRERAPSPKHGIIYSHPLVNTSPWWVRGKVARALAAKLSLAARIDFYSGKIDPSLPEKLEEKIQKIRALNPRPPQKRPESGAKPKKKRRK
;
A
#
# COMPACT_ATOMS: atom_id res chain seq x y z
N MET A 1 -38.50 -24.56 12.70
CA MET A 1 -37.54 -23.63 12.07
C MET A 1 -36.15 -24.02 12.53
N LYS A 2 -35.14 -24.05 11.66
CA LYS A 2 -33.75 -24.29 12.09
C LYS A 2 -33.13 -22.96 12.51
N ILE A 3 -32.48 -22.95 13.67
CA ILE A 3 -31.62 -21.87 14.14
C ILE A 3 -30.20 -22.41 14.24
N ASN A 4 -29.25 -21.64 13.74
CA ASN A 4 -27.85 -21.86 14.03
C ASN A 4 -27.41 -20.98 15.20
N THR A 5 -26.85 -21.60 16.23
CA THR A 5 -26.27 -20.93 17.39
C THR A 5 -24.77 -21.22 17.47
N TRP A 6 -24.04 -20.50 18.31
CA TRP A 6 -22.61 -20.74 18.50
C TRP A 6 -22.30 -22.12 19.12
N PHE A 7 -23.27 -22.75 19.78
CA PHE A 7 -23.12 -24.04 20.48
C PHE A 7 -23.84 -25.23 19.81
N GLY A 8 -24.58 -25.00 18.73
CA GLY A 8 -25.33 -26.06 18.06
C GLY A 8 -26.35 -25.57 17.05
N VAL A 9 -26.96 -26.52 16.34
CA VAL A 9 -28.13 -26.27 15.49
C VAL A 9 -29.38 -26.69 16.25
N LEU A 10 -30.34 -25.78 16.38
CA LEU A 10 -31.59 -26.00 17.09
C LEU A 10 -32.75 -26.03 16.11
N GLU A 11 -33.62 -27.02 16.22
CA GLU A 11 -34.92 -27.01 15.57
C GLU A 11 -35.98 -26.50 16.54
N ILE A 12 -36.61 -25.38 16.22
CA ILE A 12 -37.70 -24.80 17.02
C ILE A 12 -39.07 -25.15 16.45
N GLY A 13 -40.05 -25.36 17.32
CA GLY A 13 -41.47 -25.40 16.99
C GLY A 13 -42.09 -24.01 16.79
N SER A 14 -43.37 -23.98 16.39
CA SER A 14 -44.13 -22.75 16.12
C SER A 14 -44.38 -21.87 17.35
N LYS A 15 -44.12 -22.37 18.57
CA LYS A 15 -44.26 -21.66 19.85
C LYS A 15 -42.93 -21.24 20.49
N GLY A 16 -41.79 -21.50 19.83
CA GLY A 16 -40.46 -21.19 20.40
C GLY A 16 -39.83 -22.32 21.23
N GLU A 17 -40.50 -23.46 21.35
CA GLU A 17 -40.00 -24.67 22.04
C GLU A 17 -38.93 -25.40 21.19
N VAL A 18 -37.85 -25.87 21.82
CA VAL A 18 -36.81 -26.64 21.12
C VAL A 18 -37.31 -28.07 20.89
N LEU A 19 -37.47 -28.46 19.62
CA LEU A 19 -37.94 -29.78 19.19
C LEU A 19 -36.81 -30.79 19.02
N ALA A 20 -35.64 -30.32 18.56
CA ALA A 20 -34.43 -31.13 18.42
C ALA A 20 -33.19 -30.23 18.53
N SER A 21 -32.11 -30.77 19.08
CA SER A 21 -30.84 -30.06 19.24
C SER A 21 -29.66 -30.94 18.82
N ASP A 22 -28.91 -30.48 17.83
CA ASP A 22 -27.59 -31.01 17.51
C ASP A 22 -26.54 -30.12 18.18
N SER A 23 -26.19 -30.47 19.42
CA SER A 23 -25.16 -29.77 20.19
C SER A 23 -23.76 -30.12 19.65
N PHE A 24 -22.92 -29.10 19.53
CA PHE A 24 -21.54 -29.30 19.09
C PHE A 24 -20.64 -29.80 20.23
N PRO A 25 -19.51 -30.45 19.93
CA PRO A 25 -18.52 -30.77 20.96
C PRO A 25 -18.06 -29.49 21.67
N LYS A 26 -17.78 -29.59 22.98
CA LYS A 26 -17.27 -28.48 23.81
C LYS A 26 -15.78 -28.16 23.54
N ASP A 27 -15.37 -28.18 22.26
CA ASP A 27 -14.05 -27.72 21.84
C ASP A 27 -14.12 -26.21 21.57
N ILE A 28 -13.37 -25.43 22.36
CA ILE A 28 -13.36 -23.96 22.30
C ILE A 28 -12.97 -23.46 20.91
N ARG A 29 -12.00 -24.10 20.25
CA ARG A 29 -11.52 -23.68 18.93
C ARG A 29 -12.55 -23.96 17.86
N GLU A 30 -13.17 -25.14 17.90
CA GLU A 30 -14.20 -25.50 16.93
C GLU A 30 -15.44 -24.60 17.06
N LEU A 31 -15.86 -24.31 18.30
CA LEU A 31 -16.95 -23.38 18.60
C LEU A 31 -16.61 -21.95 18.14
N ALA A 32 -15.36 -21.50 18.32
CA ALA A 32 -14.89 -20.20 17.85
C ALA A 32 -14.95 -20.08 16.32
N LEU A 33 -14.39 -21.05 15.59
CA LEU A 33 -14.42 -21.08 14.12
C LEU A 33 -15.84 -21.10 13.56
N ARG A 34 -16.74 -21.85 14.20
CA ARG A 34 -18.16 -21.90 13.83
C ARG A 34 -18.89 -20.59 14.15
N SER A 35 -18.57 -19.96 15.29
CA SER A 35 -19.12 -18.65 15.61
C SER A 35 -18.72 -17.58 14.59
N LEU A 36 -17.51 -17.67 14.02
CA LEU A 36 -17.05 -16.80 12.94
C LEU A 36 -17.82 -17.06 11.65
N SER A 37 -17.93 -18.32 11.21
CA SER A 37 -18.64 -18.66 9.96
C SER A 37 -20.14 -18.33 10.00
N LEU A 38 -20.75 -18.37 11.19
CA LEU A 38 -22.13 -17.92 11.41
C LEU A 38 -22.31 -16.43 11.14
N ARG A 39 -21.33 -15.62 11.54
CA ARG A 39 -21.35 -14.16 11.34
C ARG A 39 -21.32 -13.80 9.86
N ASP A 40 -20.57 -14.57 9.06
CA ASP A 40 -20.39 -14.33 7.64
C ASP A 40 -21.58 -14.83 6.81
N SER A 41 -22.10 -16.01 7.14
CA SER A 41 -23.23 -16.61 6.41
C SER A 41 -24.56 -15.92 6.69
N ARG A 42 -24.80 -15.44 7.92
CA ARG A 42 -26.06 -14.83 8.40
C ARG A 42 -27.31 -15.69 8.13
N GLN A 43 -27.14 -16.99 7.92
CA GLN A 43 -28.26 -17.90 7.63
C GLN A 43 -28.82 -18.48 8.93
N ASN A 44 -30.16 -18.59 9.00
CA ASN A 44 -30.87 -19.23 10.10
C ASN A 44 -30.50 -18.64 11.47
N LEU A 45 -30.38 -17.31 11.56
CA LEU A 45 -30.10 -16.63 12.82
C LEU A 45 -31.28 -16.78 13.79
N PRO A 46 -31.01 -16.80 15.11
CA PRO A 46 -32.06 -16.82 16.11
C PRO A 46 -32.98 -15.59 15.96
N PRO A 47 -34.31 -15.75 16.09
CA PRO A 47 -35.25 -14.65 16.02
C PRO A 47 -35.03 -13.67 17.18
N GLU A 48 -35.40 -12.41 16.98
CA GLU A 48 -35.24 -11.37 17.98
C GLU A 48 -35.96 -11.75 19.30
N GLY A 49 -35.25 -11.63 20.42
CA GLY A 49 -35.77 -11.97 21.75
C GLY A 49 -35.68 -13.46 22.12
N PHE A 50 -35.13 -14.33 21.26
CA PHE A 50 -34.91 -15.73 21.61
C PHE A 50 -33.85 -15.89 22.71
N ASP A 51 -34.20 -16.57 23.81
CA ASP A 51 -33.28 -16.76 24.92
C ASP A 51 -32.32 -17.94 24.67
N LEU A 52 -31.17 -17.60 24.10
CA LEU A 52 -30.07 -18.54 23.83
C LEU A 52 -29.53 -19.20 25.10
N LYS A 53 -29.67 -18.55 26.27
CA LYS A 53 -29.15 -19.07 27.56
C LYS A 53 -30.06 -20.17 28.07
N ALA A 54 -31.37 -19.92 28.07
CA ALA A 54 -32.37 -20.91 28.43
C ALA A 54 -32.29 -22.12 27.48
N ALA A 55 -32.18 -21.87 26.17
CA ALA A 55 -32.04 -22.94 25.17
C ALA A 55 -30.77 -23.79 25.38
N ALA A 56 -29.64 -23.19 25.76
CA ALA A 56 -28.40 -23.93 26.01
C ALA A 56 -28.51 -24.88 27.23
N ILE A 57 -29.25 -24.49 28.26
CA ILE A 57 -29.53 -25.32 29.44
C ILE A 57 -30.55 -26.41 29.09
N GLU A 58 -31.62 -26.06 28.37
CA GLU A 58 -32.67 -26.99 27.93
C GLU A 58 -32.11 -28.10 27.04
N CYS A 59 -31.16 -27.77 26.16
CA CYS A 59 -30.45 -28.72 25.30
C CYS A 59 -29.36 -29.51 26.04
N LYS A 60 -29.19 -29.33 27.35
CA LYS A 60 -28.12 -29.93 28.17
C LYS A 60 -26.71 -29.67 27.63
N PHE A 61 -26.51 -28.56 26.94
CA PHE A 61 -25.19 -28.17 26.48
C PHE A 61 -24.36 -27.64 27.67
N VAL A 62 -24.98 -26.96 28.62
CA VAL A 62 -24.35 -26.44 29.85
C VAL A 62 -25.26 -26.70 31.05
N ASP A 63 -24.65 -26.91 32.21
CA ASP A 63 -25.36 -27.25 33.45
C ASP A 63 -25.82 -26.01 34.22
N SER A 64 -25.21 -24.85 33.97
CA SER A 64 -25.53 -23.60 34.65
C SER A 64 -25.34 -22.35 33.79
N LEU A 65 -25.99 -21.26 34.19
CA LEU A 65 -25.75 -19.94 33.60
C LEU A 65 -24.29 -19.48 33.77
N SER A 66 -23.62 -19.86 34.86
CA SER A 66 -22.21 -19.50 35.09
C SER A 66 -21.30 -20.22 34.09
N GLU A 67 -21.53 -21.52 33.85
CA GLU A 67 -20.80 -22.29 32.86
C GLU A 67 -21.02 -21.73 31.45
N TYR A 68 -22.27 -21.36 31.12
CA TYR A 68 -22.59 -20.71 29.85
C TYR A 68 -21.73 -19.48 29.58
N TYR A 69 -21.69 -18.53 30.53
CA TYR A 69 -20.94 -17.30 30.35
C TYR A 69 -19.43 -17.53 30.34
N SER A 70 -18.92 -18.47 31.14
CA SER A 70 -17.50 -18.82 31.13
C SER A 70 -17.08 -19.39 29.77
N LEU A 71 -17.84 -20.36 29.25
CA LEU A 71 -17.56 -20.97 27.96
C LEU A 71 -17.72 -19.97 26.82
N LEU A 72 -18.76 -19.13 26.85
CA LEU A 72 -18.95 -18.07 25.87
C LEU A 72 -17.78 -17.07 25.90
N HIS A 73 -17.28 -16.71 27.09
CA HIS A 73 -16.13 -15.84 27.22
C HIS A 73 -14.87 -16.45 26.58
N GLU A 74 -14.59 -17.72 26.86
CA GLU A 74 -13.44 -18.43 26.28
C GLU A 74 -13.56 -18.54 24.74
N VAL A 75 -14.73 -18.90 24.24
CA VAL A 75 -15.00 -19.01 22.79
C VAL A 75 -14.86 -17.66 22.10
N THR A 76 -15.40 -16.58 22.69
CA THR A 76 -15.28 -15.23 22.11
C THR A 76 -13.84 -14.74 22.11
N LEU A 77 -13.07 -15.07 23.15
CA LEU A 77 -11.65 -14.72 23.23
C LEU A 77 -10.82 -15.50 22.20
N GLU A 78 -11.09 -16.80 22.01
CA GLU A 78 -10.43 -17.60 20.98
C GLU A 78 -10.83 -17.16 19.55
N ALA A 79 -12.10 -16.83 19.32
CA ALA A 79 -12.55 -16.27 18.05
C ALA A 79 -11.88 -14.92 17.75
N ALA A 80 -11.73 -14.05 18.75
CA ALA A 80 -11.01 -12.79 18.60
C ALA A 80 -9.52 -13.00 18.28
N LYS A 81 -8.84 -13.95 18.95
CA LYS A 81 -7.46 -14.32 18.62
C LYS A 81 -7.33 -14.81 17.17
N HIS A 82 -8.27 -15.65 16.72
CA HIS A 82 -8.28 -16.15 15.35
C HIS A 82 -8.41 -15.00 14.35
N GLN A 83 -9.39 -14.11 14.54
CA GLN A 83 -9.57 -12.92 13.69
C GLN A 83 -8.32 -12.03 13.64
N VAL A 84 -7.65 -11.81 14.77
CA VAL A 84 -6.41 -11.03 14.81
C VAL A 84 -5.31 -11.72 14.03
N SER A 85 -5.20 -13.05 14.13
CA SER A 85 -4.19 -13.82 13.38
C SER A 85 -4.45 -13.82 11.87
N GLU A 86 -5.72 -13.82 11.44
CA GLU A 86 -6.12 -13.77 10.04
C GLU A 86 -6.08 -12.37 9.44
N ALA A 87 -5.99 -11.32 10.26
CA ALA A 87 -5.92 -9.94 9.78
C ALA A 87 -4.68 -9.65 8.94
N LEU A 88 -3.60 -10.44 9.08
CA LEU A 88 -2.40 -10.33 8.24
C LEU A 88 -2.60 -11.06 6.90
N THR A 89 -3.48 -10.51 6.07
CA THR A 89 -3.71 -11.02 4.72
C THR A 89 -2.53 -10.71 3.78
N PRO A 90 -2.38 -11.43 2.65
CA PRO A 90 -1.27 -11.20 1.72
C PRO A 90 -1.15 -9.75 1.21
N ASP A 91 -2.27 -9.06 1.00
CA ASP A 91 -2.30 -7.65 0.62
C ASP A 91 -1.87 -6.72 1.77
N GLN A 92 -2.20 -7.03 3.03
CA GLN A 92 -1.66 -6.28 4.19
C GLN A 92 -0.14 -6.38 4.28
N ARG A 93 0.45 -7.55 3.95
CA ARG A 93 1.92 -7.67 3.89
C ARG A 93 2.53 -6.75 2.83
N ILE A 94 1.86 -6.58 1.68
CA ILE A 94 2.30 -5.64 0.64
C ILE A 94 2.16 -4.19 1.12
N VAL A 95 1.07 -3.84 1.80
CA VAL A 95 0.88 -2.50 2.39
C VAL A 95 2.07 -2.17 3.31
N GLN A 96 2.41 -3.07 4.23
CA GLN A 96 3.54 -2.90 5.15
C GLN A 96 4.89 -2.83 4.42
N ALA A 97 5.10 -3.64 3.37
CA ALA A 97 6.32 -3.57 2.58
C ALA A 97 6.49 -2.25 1.83
N VAL A 98 5.39 -1.67 1.31
CA VAL A 98 5.41 -0.37 0.64
C VAL A 98 5.71 0.76 1.63
N GLU A 99 5.08 0.74 2.81
CA GLU A 99 5.34 1.72 3.87
C GLU A 99 6.82 1.64 4.33
N ALA A 100 7.33 0.44 4.58
CA ALA A 100 8.74 0.24 4.93
C ALA A 100 9.70 0.70 3.83
N LEU A 101 9.33 0.50 2.55
CA LEU A 101 10.13 1.00 1.43
C LEU A 101 10.16 2.53 1.39
N ASP A 102 9.04 3.19 1.67
CA ASP A 102 8.97 4.65 1.72
C ASP A 102 9.79 5.20 2.90
N ASP A 103 9.73 4.58 4.07
CA ASP A 103 10.55 4.93 5.24
C ASP A 103 12.05 4.76 4.96
N ILE A 104 12.44 3.66 4.32
CA ILE A 104 13.84 3.43 3.93
C ILE A 104 14.29 4.47 2.92
N ASN A 105 13.46 4.84 1.95
CA ASN A 105 13.81 5.86 0.97
C ASN A 105 14.05 7.22 1.62
N GLU A 106 13.16 7.67 2.50
CA GLU A 106 13.31 8.94 3.23
C GLU A 106 14.55 8.93 4.13
N THR A 107 14.75 7.83 4.86
CA THR A 107 15.90 7.68 5.76
C THR A 107 17.21 7.64 4.97
N THR A 108 17.27 6.84 3.91
CA THR A 108 18.47 6.72 3.05
C THR A 108 18.82 8.06 2.42
N ASN A 109 17.82 8.82 1.96
CA ASN A 109 18.06 10.15 1.40
C ASN A 109 18.67 11.09 2.47
N SER A 110 18.08 11.13 3.65
CA SER A 110 18.54 11.97 4.75
C SER A 110 19.96 11.62 5.21
N LEU A 111 20.27 10.32 5.32
CA LEU A 111 21.61 9.84 5.69
C LEU A 111 22.62 10.07 4.56
N SER A 112 22.22 9.91 3.29
CA SER A 112 23.08 10.19 2.14
C SER A 112 23.45 11.67 2.04
N GLU A 113 22.48 12.57 2.28
CA GLU A 113 22.74 14.01 2.36
C GLU A 113 23.69 14.34 3.51
N ARG A 114 23.49 13.71 4.68
CA ARG A 114 24.42 13.87 5.81
C ARG A 114 25.82 13.37 5.49
N LEU A 115 25.95 12.23 4.82
CA LEU A 115 27.23 11.67 4.40
C LEU A 115 27.93 12.57 3.38
N PHE A 116 27.17 13.13 2.43
CA PHE A 116 27.68 14.09 1.47
C PHE A 116 28.25 15.34 2.14
N GLU A 117 27.48 15.97 3.04
CA GLU A 117 27.94 17.15 3.76
C GLU A 117 29.15 16.86 4.65
N TRP A 118 29.17 15.70 5.33
CA TRP A 118 30.27 15.33 6.21
C TRP A 118 31.53 15.02 5.42
N TYR A 119 31.43 14.23 4.35
CA TYR A 119 32.58 13.86 3.53
C TYR A 119 33.08 15.01 2.63
N GLY A 120 32.19 15.95 2.28
CA GLY A 120 32.52 17.12 1.45
C GLY A 120 33.62 18.00 2.04
N GLY A 121 33.79 18.02 3.37
CA GLY A 121 34.91 18.72 4.01
C GLY A 121 36.29 18.09 3.70
N TYR A 122 36.33 16.79 3.39
CA TYR A 122 37.56 16.03 3.15
C TYR A 122 37.86 15.84 1.65
N PHE A 123 36.82 15.70 0.82
CA PHE A 123 36.99 15.56 -0.64
C PHE A 123 35.86 16.25 -1.44
N PRO A 124 35.86 17.60 -1.50
CA PRO A 124 34.80 18.37 -2.15
C PRO A 124 34.71 18.18 -3.67
N GLU A 125 35.83 17.86 -4.34
CA GLU A 125 35.90 17.72 -5.79
C GLU A 125 35.43 16.35 -6.32
N SER A 126 35.05 15.43 -5.42
CA SER A 126 34.62 14.06 -5.76
C SER A 126 33.45 14.06 -6.76
N GLY A 127 32.48 14.97 -6.57
CA GLY A 127 31.25 15.02 -7.36
C GLY A 127 30.35 13.80 -7.18
N LEU A 128 30.62 12.98 -6.16
CA LEU A 128 29.86 11.78 -5.83
C LEU A 128 28.73 12.11 -4.87
N ASN A 129 27.59 11.42 -5.03
CA ASN A 129 26.40 11.57 -4.19
C ASN A 129 25.73 10.21 -3.92
N GLY A 130 24.92 10.13 -2.87
CA GLY A 130 24.09 8.95 -2.59
C GLY A 130 24.88 7.65 -2.46
N GLU A 131 24.37 6.59 -3.07
CA GLU A 131 24.98 5.25 -3.06
C GLU A 131 26.43 5.26 -3.58
N ALA A 132 26.72 6.04 -4.63
CA ALA A 132 28.07 6.09 -5.21
C ALA A 132 29.10 6.68 -4.24
N LEU A 133 28.70 7.72 -3.49
CA LEU A 133 29.56 8.29 -2.45
C LEU A 133 29.76 7.30 -1.29
N ALA A 134 28.68 6.66 -0.84
CA ALA A 134 28.77 5.68 0.24
C ALA A 134 29.74 4.54 -0.13
N LEU A 135 29.58 3.95 -1.33
CA LEU A 135 30.49 2.91 -1.83
C LEU A 135 31.94 3.39 -1.93
N PHE A 136 32.17 4.63 -2.36
CA PHE A 136 33.51 5.20 -2.43
C PHE A 136 34.15 5.30 -1.04
N ILE A 137 33.42 5.79 -0.04
CA ILE A 137 33.90 5.93 1.33
C ILE A 137 34.16 4.55 1.96
N VAL A 138 33.28 3.56 1.72
CA VAL A 138 33.52 2.18 2.19
C VAL A 138 34.81 1.62 1.58
N LYS A 139 35.00 1.79 0.27
CA LYS A 139 36.15 1.25 -0.46
C LYS A 139 37.47 1.91 -0.08
N TYR A 140 37.51 3.24 -0.04
CA TYR A 140 38.76 4.01 0.11
C TYR A 140 38.87 4.69 1.48
N GLY A 141 37.76 5.19 2.02
CA GLY A 141 37.76 6.03 3.22
C GLY A 141 38.41 7.37 2.93
N SER A 142 39.69 7.49 3.26
CA SER A 142 40.47 8.66 2.87
C SER A 142 40.73 8.71 1.36
N ARG A 143 40.74 9.93 0.80
CA ARG A 143 41.15 10.20 -0.58
C ARG A 143 42.61 9.78 -0.85
N GLU A 144 43.43 9.70 0.19
CA GLU A 144 44.84 9.27 0.10
C GLU A 144 44.97 7.79 -0.30
N ASN A 145 43.93 6.97 -0.05
CA ASN A 145 43.91 5.55 -0.37
C ASN A 145 43.43 5.28 -1.82
N VAL A 146 43.11 6.31 -2.59
CA VAL A 146 42.63 6.16 -3.97
C VAL A 146 43.77 5.67 -4.85
N THR A 147 43.53 4.60 -5.60
CA THR A 147 44.50 3.96 -6.49
C THR A 147 44.66 4.74 -7.80
N PRO A 148 45.86 4.77 -8.43
CA PRO A 148 46.10 5.46 -9.71
C PRO A 148 45.18 5.06 -10.87
N ASP A 149 44.63 3.84 -10.83
CA ASP A 149 43.70 3.32 -11.83
C ASP A 149 42.27 3.90 -11.70
N ASP A 150 41.94 4.55 -10.58
CA ASP A 150 40.61 5.11 -10.35
C ASP A 150 40.46 6.48 -11.06
N PRO A 151 39.33 6.74 -11.76
CA PRO A 151 39.08 8.02 -12.41
C PRO A 151 39.17 9.24 -11.49
N LEU A 152 38.97 9.06 -10.18
CA LEU A 152 39.04 10.12 -9.19
C LEU A 152 40.45 10.36 -8.65
N TYR A 153 41.47 9.56 -9.01
CA TYR A 153 42.82 9.66 -8.46
C TYR A 153 43.43 11.06 -8.61
N LEU A 154 43.37 11.65 -9.80
CA LEU A 154 43.91 13.00 -10.04
C LEU A 154 43.20 14.04 -9.18
N LYS A 155 41.87 13.94 -9.06
CA LYS A 155 41.08 14.84 -8.21
C LYS A 155 41.40 14.65 -6.74
N ALA A 156 41.58 13.40 -6.29
CA ALA A 156 41.90 13.06 -4.91
C ALA A 156 43.28 13.60 -4.51
N ARG A 157 44.27 13.46 -5.39
CA ARG A 157 45.64 13.96 -5.18
C ARG A 157 45.69 15.48 -5.10
N ASP A 158 44.98 16.16 -5.99
CA ASP A 158 45.02 17.62 -6.13
C ASP A 158 43.91 18.32 -5.31
N SER A 159 43.18 17.57 -4.46
CA SER A 159 42.03 18.07 -3.70
C SER A 159 42.44 19.01 -2.58
N MET A 160 41.63 20.06 -2.37
CA MET A 160 41.84 21.08 -1.33
C MET A 160 41.18 20.74 0.01
N GLY A 161 40.45 19.61 0.09
CA GLY A 161 39.80 19.17 1.31
C GLY A 161 40.76 18.90 2.48
N ALA A 162 40.19 18.85 3.69
CA ALA A 162 40.93 18.58 4.91
C ALA A 162 41.49 17.16 4.94
N LYS A 163 42.56 16.96 5.72
CA LYS A 163 43.05 15.62 6.01
C LYS A 163 42.05 14.89 6.89
N LEU A 164 41.77 13.64 6.56
CA LEU A 164 40.91 12.77 7.35
C LEU A 164 41.77 11.99 8.36
N GLU A 165 41.49 12.17 9.65
CA GLU A 165 42.17 11.43 10.71
C GLU A 165 41.67 9.99 10.78
N ALA A 166 42.52 9.06 11.23
CA ALA A 166 42.19 7.63 11.22
C ALA A 166 40.93 7.29 12.06
N ALA A 167 40.73 7.99 13.18
CA ALA A 167 39.53 7.80 14.02
C ALA A 167 38.25 8.23 13.29
N ASP A 168 38.28 9.37 12.60
CA ASP A 168 37.16 9.89 11.82
C ASP A 168 36.92 9.04 10.56
N GLU A 169 37.98 8.49 9.95
CA GLU A 169 37.87 7.59 8.81
C GLU A 169 37.09 6.32 9.17
N VAL A 170 37.39 5.72 10.33
CA VAL A 170 36.66 4.53 10.81
C VAL A 170 35.18 4.84 11.02
N LEU A 171 34.86 5.99 11.63
CA LEU A 171 33.48 6.41 11.85
C LEU A 171 32.74 6.67 10.53
N LEU A 172 33.37 7.38 9.59
CA LEU A 172 32.79 7.66 8.26
C LEU A 172 32.57 6.39 7.45
N LYS A 173 33.50 5.44 7.50
CA LYS A 173 33.34 4.12 6.87
C LYS A 173 32.15 3.38 7.44
N GLY A 174 32.05 3.27 8.77
CA GLY A 174 30.90 2.61 9.42
C GLY A 174 29.56 3.30 9.09
N PHE A 175 29.54 4.63 9.02
CA PHE A 175 28.34 5.37 8.58
C PHE A 175 28.00 5.06 7.12
N ALA A 176 28.99 5.05 6.23
CA ALA A 176 28.80 4.74 4.81
C ALA A 176 28.35 3.28 4.58
N GLU A 177 28.86 2.33 5.35
CA GLU A 177 28.40 0.92 5.35
C GLU A 177 26.91 0.82 5.70
N ASN A 178 26.45 1.57 6.71
CA ASN A 178 25.04 1.64 7.05
C ASN A 178 24.19 2.23 5.91
N VAL A 179 24.67 3.27 5.22
CA VAL A 179 23.97 3.82 4.05
C VAL A 179 23.91 2.80 2.92
N CYS A 180 25.02 2.11 2.61
CA CYS A 180 25.06 1.05 1.61
C CYS A 180 24.08 -0.09 1.94
N SER A 181 24.02 -0.52 3.21
CA SER A 181 23.11 -1.60 3.62
C SER A 181 21.64 -1.20 3.48
N LEU A 182 21.29 0.08 3.70
CA LEU A 182 19.95 0.59 3.43
C LEU A 182 19.60 0.59 1.94
N TYR A 183 20.54 0.96 1.06
CA TYR A 183 20.35 0.84 -0.40
C TYR A 183 20.14 -0.61 -0.83
N GLU A 184 20.88 -1.56 -0.24
CA GLU A 184 20.69 -2.98 -0.51
C GLU A 184 19.33 -3.48 0.00
N ARG A 185 18.96 -3.10 1.23
CA ARG A 185 17.67 -3.47 1.83
C ARG A 185 16.49 -2.94 1.03
N ARG A 186 16.62 -1.72 0.49
CA ARG A 186 15.64 -1.13 -0.43
C ARG A 186 15.41 -2.05 -1.64
N LYS A 187 16.50 -2.50 -2.30
CA LYS A 187 16.43 -3.42 -3.46
C LYS A 187 15.75 -4.75 -3.10
N GLN A 188 16.05 -5.30 -1.91
CA GLN A 188 15.42 -6.53 -1.41
C GLN A 188 13.91 -6.37 -1.23
N ILE A 189 13.46 -5.23 -0.68
CA ILE A 189 12.03 -4.96 -0.48
C ILE A 189 11.33 -4.71 -1.81
N GLU A 190 11.96 -3.99 -2.74
CA GLU A 190 11.44 -3.82 -4.10
C GLU A 190 11.21 -5.20 -4.78
N ALA A 191 12.20 -6.09 -4.75
CA ALA A 191 12.07 -7.45 -5.31
C ALA A 191 10.98 -8.30 -4.62
N TYR A 192 10.83 -8.16 -3.29
CA TYR A 192 9.75 -8.80 -2.55
C TYR A 192 8.38 -8.29 -2.99
N ILE A 193 8.23 -6.97 -3.18
CA ILE A 193 6.99 -6.38 -3.68
C ILE A 193 6.69 -6.88 -5.08
N GLU A 194 7.67 -6.91 -5.98
CA GLU A 194 7.48 -7.40 -7.36
C GLU A 194 6.93 -8.83 -7.39
N SER A 195 7.63 -9.77 -6.74
CA SER A 195 7.20 -11.18 -6.69
C SER A 195 5.85 -11.37 -6.00
N SER A 196 5.59 -10.64 -4.91
CA SER A 196 4.31 -10.73 -4.20
C SER A 196 3.14 -10.16 -5.01
N MET A 197 3.39 -9.11 -5.80
CA MET A 197 2.37 -8.43 -6.58
C MET A 197 1.95 -9.23 -7.81
N GLU A 198 2.88 -9.98 -8.42
CA GLU A 198 2.59 -10.93 -9.49
C GLU A 198 1.62 -12.03 -9.05
N ILE A 199 1.76 -12.52 -7.81
CA ILE A 199 0.90 -13.55 -7.25
C ILE A 199 -0.45 -12.96 -6.81
N LEU A 200 -0.43 -11.82 -6.12
CA LEU A 200 -1.63 -11.24 -5.50
C LEU A 200 -2.57 -10.59 -6.53
N ALA A 201 -2.04 -9.76 -7.42
CA ALA A 201 -2.86 -8.99 -8.37
C ALA A 201 -2.15 -8.88 -9.74
N PRO A 202 -2.12 -9.98 -10.50
CA PRO A 202 -1.42 -10.04 -11.79
C PRO A 202 -1.98 -9.04 -12.81
N ASN A 203 -3.28 -8.76 -12.82
CA ASN A 203 -3.86 -7.81 -13.78
C ASN A 203 -3.42 -6.38 -13.50
N LEU A 204 -3.36 -5.97 -12.24
CA LEU A 204 -2.78 -4.69 -11.83
C LEU A 204 -1.30 -4.61 -12.18
N THR A 205 -0.53 -5.68 -11.96
CA THR A 205 0.89 -5.74 -12.31
C THR A 205 1.13 -5.55 -13.81
N ILE A 206 0.39 -6.26 -14.67
CA ILE A 206 0.51 -6.13 -16.12
C ILE A 206 0.08 -4.74 -16.62
N THR A 207 -0.90 -4.11 -15.96
CA THR A 207 -1.44 -2.81 -16.40
C THR A 207 -0.65 -1.61 -15.89
N ALA A 208 -0.14 -1.65 -14.65
CA ALA A 208 0.46 -0.51 -13.96
C ALA A 208 1.97 -0.69 -13.68
N GLY A 209 2.45 -1.93 -13.71
CA GLY A 209 3.69 -2.34 -13.07
C GLY A 209 3.51 -2.66 -11.58
N PRO A 210 4.38 -3.52 -11.01
CA PRO A 210 4.26 -4.00 -9.63
C PRO A 210 4.31 -2.86 -8.61
N MET A 211 5.27 -1.94 -8.75
CA MET A 211 5.47 -0.83 -7.80
C MET A 211 4.27 0.13 -7.74
N LEU A 212 3.68 0.49 -8.88
CA LEU A 212 2.50 1.35 -8.89
C LEU A 212 1.27 0.60 -8.37
N GLY A 213 1.10 -0.68 -8.73
CA GLY A 213 0.02 -1.53 -8.20
C GLY A 213 0.06 -1.65 -6.68
N ALA A 214 1.24 -1.97 -6.13
CA ALA A 214 1.45 -2.07 -4.69
C ALA A 214 1.16 -0.74 -3.96
N ARG A 215 1.61 0.39 -4.52
CA ARG A 215 1.30 1.72 -3.96
C ARG A 215 -0.19 2.06 -4.02
N LEU A 216 -0.92 1.63 -5.06
CA LEU A 216 -2.37 1.81 -5.13
C LEU A 216 -3.09 1.01 -4.03
N ILE A 217 -2.67 -0.23 -3.79
CA ILE A 217 -3.19 -1.08 -2.71
C ILE A 217 -2.87 -0.46 -1.35
N SER A 218 -1.64 -0.01 -1.14
CA SER A 218 -1.20 0.67 0.09
C SER A 218 -2.07 1.91 0.39
N ILE A 219 -2.29 2.80 -0.57
CA ILE A 219 -3.13 3.99 -0.34
C ILE A 219 -4.60 3.63 -0.12
N ALA A 220 -5.11 2.58 -0.77
CA ALA A 220 -6.48 2.10 -0.55
C ALA A 220 -6.65 1.37 0.80
N GLY A 221 -5.56 0.78 1.31
CA GLY A 221 -5.48 0.00 2.55
C GLY A 221 -5.75 -1.50 2.37
N SER A 222 -6.32 -1.94 1.24
CA SER A 222 -6.47 -3.36 0.88
C SER A 222 -6.82 -3.51 -0.60
N LEU A 223 -6.63 -4.70 -1.17
CA LEU A 223 -7.05 -4.98 -2.54
C LEU A 223 -8.58 -4.92 -2.68
N GLU A 224 -9.31 -5.38 -1.68
CA GLU A 224 -10.78 -5.28 -1.61
C GLU A 224 -11.26 -3.83 -1.72
N LYS A 225 -10.70 -2.92 -0.90
CA LYS A 225 -11.05 -1.50 -0.92
C LYS A 225 -10.71 -0.88 -2.27
N LEU A 226 -9.57 -1.24 -2.86
CA LEU A 226 -9.18 -0.77 -4.18
C LEU A 226 -10.17 -1.22 -5.27
N ALA A 227 -10.63 -2.47 -5.23
CA ALA A 227 -11.62 -3.00 -6.17
C ALA A 227 -12.98 -2.28 -6.05
N ALA A 228 -13.36 -1.85 -4.85
CA ALA A 228 -14.56 -1.08 -4.58
C ALA A 228 -14.48 0.38 -5.07
N PHE A 229 -13.29 0.94 -5.25
CA PHE A 229 -13.14 2.33 -5.68
C PHE A 229 -13.65 2.56 -7.12
N PRO A 230 -14.35 3.69 -7.37
CA PRO A 230 -14.66 4.10 -8.73
C PRO A 230 -13.40 4.59 -9.44
N SER A 231 -13.43 4.53 -10.77
CA SER A 231 -12.33 4.99 -11.62
C SER A 231 -11.94 6.47 -11.36
N SER A 232 -12.90 7.33 -11.01
CA SER A 232 -12.64 8.73 -10.66
C SER A 232 -11.78 8.88 -9.41
N THR A 233 -12.00 8.03 -8.40
CA THR A 233 -11.18 8.01 -7.17
C THR A 233 -9.77 7.52 -7.48
N ILE A 234 -9.63 6.40 -8.22
CA ILE A 234 -8.32 5.87 -8.63
C ILE A 234 -7.54 6.89 -9.48
N GLN A 235 -8.24 7.72 -10.28
CA GLN A 235 -7.59 8.76 -11.06
C GLN A 235 -6.84 9.77 -10.18
N VAL A 236 -7.39 10.15 -9.03
CA VAL A 236 -6.85 11.21 -8.15
C VAL A 236 -6.28 10.70 -6.84
N ILE A 237 -6.19 9.38 -6.66
CA ILE A 237 -5.68 8.75 -5.45
C ILE A 237 -4.22 9.16 -5.20
N GLY A 238 -3.90 9.55 -3.96
CA GLY A 238 -2.60 10.15 -3.61
C GLY A 238 -2.49 11.66 -3.86
N ALA A 239 -3.48 12.31 -4.50
CA ALA A 239 -3.54 13.77 -4.62
C ALA A 239 -4.54 14.41 -3.63
N SER A 240 -4.72 13.81 -2.46
CA SER A 240 -5.72 14.21 -1.45
C SER A 240 -5.64 15.70 -1.11
N LYS A 241 -4.43 16.25 -0.90
CA LYS A 241 -4.22 17.67 -0.59
C LYS A 241 -4.78 18.60 -1.69
N ALA A 242 -4.52 18.30 -2.96
CA ALA A 242 -5.00 19.09 -4.09
C ALA A 242 -6.51 18.91 -4.30
N LEU A 243 -7.03 17.70 -4.10
CA LEU A 243 -8.45 17.39 -4.19
C LEU A 243 -9.25 18.14 -3.11
N PHE A 244 -8.81 18.10 -1.85
CA PHE A 244 -9.48 18.83 -0.77
C PHE A 244 -9.42 20.34 -0.96
N LYS A 245 -8.32 20.86 -1.53
CA LYS A 245 -8.23 22.27 -1.93
C LYS A 245 -9.25 22.63 -3.02
N HIS A 246 -9.45 21.78 -4.03
CA HIS A 246 -10.51 21.97 -5.03
C HIS A 246 -11.90 22.02 -4.39
N LEU A 247 -12.19 21.07 -3.49
CA LEU A 247 -13.50 20.97 -2.83
C LEU A 247 -13.79 22.16 -1.91
N ARG A 248 -12.79 22.66 -1.17
CA ARG A 248 -12.96 23.77 -0.22
C ARG A 248 -12.87 25.15 -0.87
N GLU A 249 -11.90 25.35 -1.76
CA GLU A 249 -11.53 26.67 -2.29
C GLU A 249 -11.97 26.89 -3.75
N ARG A 250 -12.67 25.92 -4.36
CA ARG A 250 -13.00 25.91 -5.81
C ARG A 250 -11.78 26.08 -6.72
N ALA A 251 -10.58 25.71 -6.23
CA ALA A 251 -9.36 25.64 -7.04
C ALA A 251 -9.51 24.61 -8.17
N PRO A 252 -8.70 24.60 -9.23
CA PRO A 252 -8.80 23.56 -10.26
C PRO A 252 -8.59 22.14 -9.68
N SER A 253 -9.43 21.18 -10.08
CA SER A 253 -9.30 19.78 -9.65
C SER A 253 -7.98 19.16 -10.13
N PRO A 254 -7.31 18.30 -9.34
CA PRO A 254 -6.19 17.51 -9.81
C PRO A 254 -6.62 16.62 -10.99
N LYS A 255 -5.74 16.51 -11.99
CA LYS A 255 -5.98 15.68 -13.19
C LYS A 255 -5.57 14.23 -12.98
N HIS A 256 -4.65 13.99 -12.07
CA HIS A 256 -4.07 12.69 -11.75
C HIS A 256 -3.48 12.75 -10.33
N GLY A 257 -3.46 11.62 -9.64
CA GLY A 257 -2.72 11.42 -8.41
C GLY A 257 -1.45 10.62 -8.66
N ILE A 258 -1.24 9.56 -7.87
CA ILE A 258 -0.04 8.72 -7.96
C ILE A 258 0.14 8.04 -9.32
N ILE A 259 -0.97 7.81 -10.05
CA ILE A 259 -0.95 7.27 -11.42
C ILE A 259 -0.18 8.16 -12.42
N TYR A 260 0.24 9.37 -12.02
CA TYR A 260 1.16 10.19 -12.79
C TYR A 260 2.51 9.51 -13.01
N SER A 261 2.98 8.68 -12.09
CA SER A 261 4.27 7.98 -12.21
C SER A 261 4.30 7.01 -13.41
N HIS A 262 3.14 6.57 -13.89
CA HIS A 262 3.05 5.66 -15.02
C HIS A 262 3.63 6.29 -16.30
N PRO A 263 4.51 5.59 -17.06
CA PRO A 263 5.15 6.11 -18.28
C PRO A 263 4.17 6.70 -19.30
N LEU A 264 3.02 6.06 -19.49
CA LEU A 264 2.00 6.55 -20.43
C LEU A 264 1.42 7.92 -20.03
N VAL A 265 1.42 8.28 -18.74
CA VAL A 265 0.85 9.52 -18.23
C VAL A 265 1.91 10.62 -18.13
N ASN A 266 3.07 10.36 -17.51
CA ASN A 266 4.11 11.38 -17.33
C ASN A 266 4.69 11.89 -18.65
N THR A 267 4.92 11.01 -19.63
CA THR A 267 5.45 11.37 -20.96
C THR A 267 4.41 12.05 -21.84
N SER A 268 3.12 11.95 -21.51
CA SER A 268 2.06 12.53 -22.32
C SER A 268 2.04 14.06 -22.23
N PRO A 269 1.80 14.76 -23.37
CA PRO A 269 1.67 16.22 -23.37
C PRO A 269 0.56 16.72 -22.41
N TRP A 270 0.76 17.90 -21.83
CA TRP A 270 -0.10 18.42 -20.75
C TRP A 270 -1.59 18.55 -21.12
N TRP A 271 -1.91 18.73 -22.41
CA TRP A 271 -3.28 18.86 -22.90
C TRP A 271 -4.02 17.51 -23.05
N VAL A 272 -3.31 16.41 -23.27
CA VAL A 272 -3.89 15.05 -23.38
C VAL A 272 -3.75 14.26 -22.09
N ARG A 273 -2.80 14.61 -21.23
CA ARG A 273 -2.48 13.90 -19.99
C ARG A 273 -3.68 13.54 -19.13
N GLY A 274 -4.63 14.47 -18.95
CA GLY A 274 -5.85 14.20 -18.18
C GLY A 274 -6.78 13.15 -18.81
N LYS A 275 -6.84 13.08 -20.14
CA LYS A 275 -7.61 12.05 -20.87
C LYS A 275 -6.93 10.69 -20.73
N VAL A 276 -5.60 10.66 -20.83
CA VAL A 276 -4.80 9.44 -20.65
C VAL A 276 -4.90 8.92 -19.22
N ALA A 277 -4.75 9.78 -18.21
CA ALA A 277 -4.91 9.40 -16.80
C ALA A 277 -6.30 8.79 -16.50
N ARG A 278 -7.37 9.36 -17.08
CA ARG A 278 -8.72 8.79 -16.97
C ARG A 278 -8.85 7.42 -17.62
N ALA A 279 -8.25 7.24 -18.80
CA ALA A 279 -8.25 5.94 -19.48
C ALA A 279 -7.50 4.87 -18.68
N LEU A 280 -6.33 5.23 -18.14
CA LEU A 280 -5.54 4.36 -17.25
C LEU A 280 -6.33 4.00 -15.99
N ALA A 281 -6.87 4.99 -15.27
CA ALA A 281 -7.65 4.74 -14.06
C ALA A 281 -8.86 3.82 -14.28
N ALA A 282 -9.51 3.90 -15.45
CA ALA A 282 -10.62 3.00 -15.79
C ALA A 282 -10.14 1.55 -15.95
N LYS A 283 -8.97 1.34 -16.53
CA LYS A 283 -8.37 0.01 -16.69
C LYS A 283 -7.82 -0.55 -15.37
N LEU A 284 -7.20 0.29 -14.55
CA LEU A 284 -6.75 -0.09 -13.20
C LEU A 284 -7.94 -0.49 -12.30
N SER A 285 -9.05 0.24 -12.35
CA SER A 285 -10.27 -0.11 -11.61
C SER A 285 -10.82 -1.47 -12.04
N LEU A 286 -10.81 -1.77 -13.34
CA LEU A 286 -11.23 -3.07 -13.86
C LEU A 286 -10.25 -4.18 -13.45
N ALA A 287 -8.95 -3.94 -13.58
CA ALA A 287 -7.90 -4.88 -13.19
C ALA A 287 -8.02 -5.28 -11.70
N ALA A 288 -8.15 -4.29 -10.80
CA ALA A 288 -8.32 -4.53 -9.37
C ALA A 288 -9.55 -5.40 -9.05
N ARG A 289 -10.66 -5.21 -9.78
CA ARG A 289 -11.87 -6.03 -9.62
C ARG A 289 -11.69 -7.46 -10.12
N ILE A 290 -11.01 -7.63 -11.25
CA ILE A 290 -10.73 -8.97 -11.78
C ILE A 290 -9.81 -9.72 -10.82
N ASP A 291 -8.75 -9.06 -10.34
CA ASP A 291 -7.81 -9.62 -9.36
C ASP A 291 -8.52 -10.05 -8.07
N PHE A 292 -9.40 -9.20 -7.52
CA PHE A 292 -10.10 -9.51 -6.26
C PHE A 292 -11.22 -10.56 -6.41
N TYR A 293 -12.09 -10.44 -7.43
CA TYR A 293 -13.29 -11.29 -7.52
C TYR A 293 -13.09 -12.57 -8.33
N SER A 294 -12.22 -12.57 -9.33
CA SER A 294 -12.05 -13.71 -10.25
C SER A 294 -10.69 -14.38 -10.15
N GLY A 295 -9.62 -13.64 -9.80
CA GLY A 295 -8.24 -14.13 -9.80
C GLY A 295 -7.72 -14.59 -11.17
N LYS A 296 -8.48 -14.41 -12.26
CA LYS A 296 -8.07 -14.80 -13.63
C LYS A 296 -7.27 -13.69 -14.27
N ILE A 297 -6.23 -14.05 -15.02
CA ILE A 297 -5.44 -13.10 -15.78
C ILE A 297 -6.16 -12.75 -17.09
N ASP A 298 -6.40 -11.47 -17.33
CA ASP A 298 -6.88 -10.91 -18.59
C ASP A 298 -5.72 -10.17 -19.31
N PRO A 299 -4.98 -10.86 -20.20
CA PRO A 299 -3.85 -10.26 -20.91
C PRO A 299 -4.27 -9.17 -21.92
N SER A 300 -5.57 -9.03 -22.21
CA SER A 300 -6.06 -8.02 -23.17
C SER A 300 -6.20 -6.60 -22.57
N LEU A 301 -6.06 -6.46 -21.25
CA LEU A 301 -6.12 -5.18 -20.56
C LEU A 301 -5.11 -4.13 -21.06
N PRO A 302 -3.79 -4.42 -21.14
CA PRO A 302 -2.78 -3.50 -21.65
C PRO A 302 -3.03 -3.10 -23.11
N GLU A 303 -3.35 -4.06 -23.98
CA GLU A 303 -3.62 -3.80 -25.40
C GLU A 303 -4.79 -2.82 -25.57
N LYS A 304 -5.90 -3.08 -24.88
CA LYS A 304 -7.09 -2.19 -24.89
C LYS A 304 -6.79 -0.82 -24.31
N LEU A 305 -5.87 -0.71 -23.35
CA LEU A 305 -5.44 0.57 -22.80
C LEU A 305 -4.64 1.35 -23.85
N GLU A 306 -3.69 0.70 -24.49
CA GLU A 306 -2.80 1.29 -25.48
C GLU A 306 -3.55 1.78 -26.71
N GLU A 307 -4.46 0.95 -27.26
CA GLU A 307 -5.36 1.35 -28.34
C GLU A 307 -6.15 2.63 -28.00
N LYS A 308 -6.67 2.70 -26.77
CA LYS A 308 -7.46 3.86 -26.32
C LYS A 308 -6.59 5.11 -26.21
N ILE A 309 -5.35 4.97 -25.76
CA ILE A 309 -4.40 6.08 -25.65
C ILE A 309 -3.96 6.56 -27.03
N GLN A 310 -3.70 5.65 -27.97
CA GLN A 310 -3.38 5.99 -29.36
C GLN A 310 -4.53 6.77 -29.99
N LYS A 311 -5.78 6.32 -29.83
CA LYS A 311 -6.98 7.06 -30.27
C LYS A 311 -7.06 8.46 -29.65
N ILE A 312 -6.77 8.60 -28.35
CA ILE A 312 -6.75 9.89 -27.65
C ILE A 312 -5.69 10.82 -28.25
N ARG A 313 -4.49 10.31 -28.53
CA ARG A 313 -3.38 11.08 -29.12
C ARG A 313 -3.72 11.51 -30.55
N ALA A 314 -4.23 10.60 -31.38
CA ALA A 314 -4.64 10.88 -32.76
C ALA A 314 -5.74 11.96 -32.83
N LEU A 315 -6.71 11.94 -31.92
CA LEU A 315 -7.79 12.93 -31.86
C LEU A 315 -7.35 14.30 -31.30
N ASN A 316 -6.18 14.39 -30.66
CA ASN A 316 -5.71 15.61 -29.99
C ASN A 316 -4.25 15.93 -30.33
N PRO A 317 -3.91 16.10 -31.62
CA PRO A 317 -2.52 16.27 -32.05
C PRO A 317 -1.97 17.64 -31.65
N ARG A 318 -2.83 18.65 -31.48
CA ARG A 318 -2.45 20.02 -31.16
C ARG A 318 -3.00 20.46 -29.79
N PRO A 319 -2.31 21.38 -29.10
CA PRO A 319 -2.83 21.95 -27.87
C PRO A 319 -4.15 22.71 -28.14
N PRO A 320 -5.13 22.64 -27.23
CA PRO A 320 -6.32 23.45 -27.34
C PRO A 320 -5.93 24.94 -27.31
N GLN A 321 -6.52 25.74 -28.20
CA GLN A 321 -6.34 27.19 -28.17
C GLN A 321 -6.78 27.71 -26.79
N LYS A 322 -5.88 28.40 -26.07
CA LYS A 322 -6.21 29.03 -24.79
C LYS A 322 -7.38 29.99 -25.04
N ARG A 323 -8.55 29.70 -24.45
CA ARG A 323 -9.56 30.74 -24.29
C ARG A 323 -8.95 31.80 -23.36
N PRO A 324 -9.00 33.10 -23.71
CA PRO A 324 -8.54 34.15 -22.80
C PRO A 324 -9.30 34.01 -21.47
N GLU A 325 -8.58 33.92 -20.37
CA GLU A 325 -9.15 33.86 -19.03
C GLU A 325 -9.98 35.12 -18.80
N SER A 326 -11.30 34.96 -18.73
CA SER A 326 -12.20 36.01 -18.29
C SER A 326 -12.06 36.19 -16.77
N GLY A 327 -11.59 37.37 -16.37
CA GLY A 327 -11.80 37.91 -15.03
C GLY A 327 -10.72 37.59 -13.99
N ALA A 328 -9.51 38.11 -14.18
CA ALA A 328 -8.63 38.38 -13.03
C ALA A 328 -9.33 39.40 -12.11
N LYS A 329 -9.87 38.93 -10.97
CA LYS A 329 -10.40 39.82 -9.92
C LYS A 329 -9.30 40.80 -9.51
N PRO A 330 -9.59 42.11 -9.39
CA PRO A 330 -8.57 43.11 -9.07
C PRO A 330 -7.96 42.79 -7.69
N LYS A 331 -6.63 42.66 -7.65
CA LYS A 331 -5.86 42.55 -6.42
C LYS A 331 -6.22 43.75 -5.53
N LYS A 332 -6.92 43.51 -4.42
CA LYS A 332 -7.11 44.50 -3.36
C LYS A 332 -5.72 44.97 -2.90
N LYS A 333 -5.36 46.21 -3.23
CA LYS A 333 -4.16 46.86 -2.68
C LYS A 333 -4.28 46.84 -1.17
N ARG A 334 -3.34 46.16 -0.49
CA ARG A 334 -3.10 46.33 0.95
C ARG A 334 -2.85 47.82 1.17
N ARG A 335 -3.71 48.49 1.95
CA ARG A 335 -3.39 49.82 2.49
C ARG A 335 -2.17 49.65 3.40
N LYS A 336 -1.16 50.49 3.16
CA LYS A 336 0.01 50.64 4.02
C LYS A 336 -0.39 51.15 5.38
#